data_AF-A0A7C5GXV2-F1
#
_entry.id   AF-A0A7C5GXV2-F1
#
_cell.length_a   1.000
_cell.length_b   1.000
_cell.length_c   1.000
_cell.angle_alpha   90.00
_cell.angle_beta   90.00
_cell.angle_gamma   90.00
#
_symmetry.space_group_name_H-M   'P 1'
#
loop_
_entity.id
_entity.type
_entity.pdbx_description
1 polymer ?
#
loop_
_entity_poly.entity_id
_entity_poly.type
_entity_poly.pdbx_seq_one_letter_code
_entity_poly.pdbx_strand_id
1 'polypeptide(L)' 'MKFAIIADIHGNLEALQAVLEDIKTQKCDQIVCLGDVVGYNANPRECLKI' A
#
# COMPACT_ATOMS: atom_id res chain seq x y z
N MET A 1 10.82 -13.35 -10.66
CA MET A 1 9.49 -12.87 -10.30
C MET A 1 9.46 -12.59 -8.81
N LYS A 2 9.39 -11.32 -8.41
CA LYS A 2 9.41 -10.84 -7.03
C LYS A 2 8.07 -10.18 -6.71
N PHE A 3 7.41 -10.65 -5.66
CA PHE A 3 6.12 -10.11 -5.21
C PHE A 3 6.32 -9.22 -3.99
N ALA A 4 5.63 -8.08 -3.96
CA ALA A 4 5.40 -7.31 -2.75
C ALA A 4 4.01 -7.62 -2.21
N ILE A 5 3.93 -8.03 -0.94
CA ILE A 5 2.66 -8.32 -0.27
C ILE A 5 2.47 -7.24 0.79
N ILE A 6 1.36 -6.50 0.71
CA ILE A 6 1.00 -5.43 1.64
C ILE A 6 -0.39 -5.67 2.24
N ALA A 7 -0.65 -5.11 3.41
CA ALA A 7 -1.91 -5.22 4.14
C ALA A 7 -2.06 -4.03 5.10
N ASP A 8 -3.20 -3.93 5.78
CA ASP A 8 -3.42 -3.09 6.96
C ASP A 8 -3.05 -1.60 6.77
N ILE A 9 -3.37 -1.07 5.59
CA ILE A 9 -3.08 0.34 5.24
C ILE A 9 -3.93 1.28 6.10
N HIS A 10 -5.16 0.89 6.40
CA HIS A 10 -6.08 1.60 7.28
C HIS A 10 -6.18 3.12 7.00
N GLY A 11 -6.22 3.53 5.74
CA GLY A 11 -6.34 4.93 5.32
C GLY A 11 -5.09 5.79 5.57
N ASN A 12 -3.93 5.18 5.81
CA ASN A 12 -2.67 5.88 6.02
C ASN A 12 -1.97 6.11 4.67
N LEU A 13 -2.21 7.28 4.08
CA LEU A 13 -1.71 7.61 2.74
C LEU A 13 -0.19 7.75 2.73
N GLU A 14 0.38 8.40 3.74
CA GLU A 14 1.81 8.64 3.86
C GLU A 14 2.59 7.33 3.98
N ALA A 15 2.11 6.40 4.81
CA ALA A 15 2.73 5.08 4.94
C ALA A 15 2.60 4.28 3.64
N LEU A 16 1.44 4.30 2.98
CA LEU A 16 1.24 3.62 1.71
C LEU A 16 2.19 4.15 0.63
N GLN A 17 2.34 5.47 0.51
CA GLN A 17 3.28 6.08 -0.44
C GLN A 17 4.73 5.67 -0.15
N ALA A 18 5.15 5.68 1.11
CA ALA A 18 6.49 5.27 1.50
C ALA A 18 6.77 3.80 1.13
N VAL A 19 5.81 2.91 1.38
CA VAL A 19 5.92 1.48 1.03
C VAL A 19 5.95 1.28 -0.49
N LEU A 20 5.14 2.01 -1.26
CA LEU A 20 5.13 1.90 -2.72
C LEU A 20 6.45 2.35 -3.34
N GLU A 21 7.07 3.41 -2.82
CA GLU A 21 8.41 3.81 -3.25
C GLU A 21 9.46 2.75 -2.89
N ASP A 22 9.42 2.16 -1.68
CA ASP A 22 10.31 1.04 -1.34
C ASP A 22 10.13 -0.14 -2.30
N ILE A 23 8.89 -0.58 -2.55
CA ILE A 23 8.56 -1.66 -3.49
C ILE A 23 9.15 -1.39 -4.88
N LYS A 24 9.08 -0.15 -5.35
CA LYS A 24 9.67 0.29 -6.62
C LYS A 24 11.20 0.20 -6.59
N THR A 25 11.86 0.64 -5.51
CA THR A 25 13.33 0.49 -5.38
C THR A 25 13.77 -0.97 -5.35
N GLN A 26 12.93 -1.82 -4.74
CA GLN A 26 13.13 -3.27 -4.63
C GLN A 26 12.90 -4.02 -5.94
N LYS A 27 12.42 -3.34 -7.00
CA LYS A 27 12.12 -3.89 -8.33
C LYS A 27 11.19 -5.11 -8.25
N CYS A 28 10.12 -5.01 -7.47
CA CYS A 28 9.08 -6.04 -7.43
C CYS A 28 8.30 -6.04 -8.75
N ASP A 29 8.00 -7.23 -9.25
CA ASP A 29 7.27 -7.43 -10.51
C ASP A 29 5.76 -7.31 -10.33
N GLN A 30 5.25 -7.61 -9.13
CA GLN A 30 3.82 -7.63 -8.80
C GLN A 30 3.61 -7.15 -7.37
N ILE A 31 2.49 -6.47 -7.12
CA ILE A 31 2.03 -6.04 -5.80
C ILE A 31 0.69 -6.73 -5.50
N VAL A 32 0.57 -7.32 -4.32
CA VAL A 32 -0.66 -7.96 -3.83
C VAL A 32 -1.06 -7.30 -2.52
N CYS A 33 -2.28 -6.77 -2.47
CA CYS A 33 -2.87 -6.22 -1.24
C CYS A 33 -3.81 -7.26 -0.62
N LEU A 34 -3.62 -7.59 0.66
CA LEU A 34 -4.43 -8.59 1.36
C LEU A 34 -5.71 -8.02 2.00
N GLY A 35 -5.88 -6.70 2.04
CA GLY A 35 -7.07 -6.05 2.59
C GLY A 35 -6.75 -4.97 3.61
N ASP A 36 -7.76 -4.63 4.42
CA ASP A 36 -7.69 -3.62 5.49
C ASP A 36 -7.17 -2.26 5.03
N VAL A 37 -7.67 -1.82 3.86
CA VAL A 37 -7.29 -0.56 3.24
C VAL A 37 -7.87 0.67 3.97
N VAL A 38 -8.98 0.50 4.69
CA VAL A 38 -9.72 1.59 5.37
C VAL A 38 -9.95 1.27 6.86
N GLY A 39 -10.43 2.25 7.63
CA GLY A 39 -10.98 2.01 8.97
C GLY A 39 -10.42 2.86 10.12
N TYR A 40 -9.25 3.49 9.97
CA TYR A 40 -8.60 4.20 11.10
C TYR A 40 -8.09 5.61 10.77
N ASN A 41 -7.27 5.78 9.73
CA ASN A 41 -6.57 7.04 9.46
C ASN A 41 -7.32 7.96 8.49
N ALA A 42 -6.77 9.16 8.26
CA ALA A 42 -7.47 10.30 7.70
C ALA A 42 -7.79 10.21 6.19
N ASN A 43 -7.14 9.31 5.44
CA ASN A 43 -7.15 9.33 3.97
C ASN A 43 -7.65 8.01 3.33
N PRO A 44 -8.80 7.46 3.76
CA PRO A 44 -9.29 6.19 3.21
C PRO A 44 -9.65 6.28 1.72
N ARG A 45 -10.11 7.45 1.25
CA ARG A 45 -10.50 7.65 -0.16
C ARG A 45 -9.26 7.70 -1.06
N GLU A 46 -8.21 8.38 -0.62
CA GLU A 46 -6.96 8.49 -1.36
C GLU A 46 -6.28 7.12 -1.45
N CYS A 47 -6.24 6.35 -0.35
CA CYS A 47 -5.69 5.00 -0.36
C CYS A 47 -6.44 4.04 -1.31
N LEU A 48 -7.77 4.15 -1.43
CA LEU A 48 -8.56 3.30 -2.35
C LEU A 48 -8.40 3.66 -3.84
N LYS A 49 -7.84 4.83 -4.17
CA LYS A 49 -7.62 5.27 -5.56
C LYS A 49 -6.27 4.84 -6.13
N ILE A 50 -5.40 4.27 -5.30
CA ILE A 50 -4.10 3.72 -5.67
C ILE A 50 -4.30 2.27 -6.10
#